data_AF-A0A2V7TGN2-F1
#
_entry.id   AF-A0A2V7TGN2-F1
#
_cell.length_a   1.000
_cell.length_b   1.000
_cell.length_c   1.000
_cell.angle_alpha   90.00
_cell.angle_beta   90.00
_cell.angle_gamma   90.00
#
_symmetry.space_group_name_H-M   'P 1'
#
loop_
_entity.id
_entity.type
_entity.pdbx_description
1 polymer ?
#
loop_
_entity_poly.entity_id
_entity_poly.type
_entity_poly.pdbx_seq_one_letter_code
_entity_poly.pdbx_strand_id
1 'polypeptide(L)'
;MAKTPWVVTGAAAVALAGVVFLTQPATGSGHPTPRPGITADKILPDFAIPRNPGALEAYAAARRAPGTLDGVYCHCDCSKHAGHRSLLTCFESDHGASCDICMGEARLASEMAGRGQSLLDIRAAIDRQFGT
;
A
#
# COMPACT_ATOMS: atom_id res chain seq x y z
N MET A 1 -6.62 -50.37 45.14
CA MET A 1 -7.13 -49.64 43.95
C MET A 1 -7.42 -48.20 44.33
N ALA A 2 -6.79 -47.22 43.67
CA ALA A 2 -7.28 -45.85 43.54
C ALA A 2 -6.51 -45.17 42.40
N LYS A 3 -7.19 -44.82 41.31
CA LYS A 3 -6.66 -44.01 40.20
C LYS A 3 -7.23 -42.61 40.35
N THR A 4 -6.37 -41.60 40.49
CA THR A 4 -6.75 -40.19 40.37
C THR A 4 -6.68 -39.76 38.90
N PRO A 5 -7.73 -39.16 38.32
CA PRO A 5 -7.65 -38.49 37.03
C PRO A 5 -7.41 -36.99 37.26
N TRP A 6 -6.28 -36.47 36.78
CA TRP A 6 -6.08 -35.04 36.54
C TRP A 6 -6.11 -34.85 35.02
N VAL A 7 -7.28 -34.52 34.46
CA VAL A 7 -7.80 -33.16 34.27
C VAL A 7 -7.07 -32.47 33.11
N VAL A 8 -7.68 -32.65 31.94
CA VAL A 8 -7.50 -31.96 30.68
C VAL A 8 -7.75 -30.46 30.89
N THR A 9 -6.70 -29.66 31.05
CA THR A 9 -6.82 -28.19 31.04
C THR A 9 -5.63 -27.61 30.28
N GLY A 10 -5.72 -27.61 28.95
CA GLY A 10 -4.64 -27.06 28.11
C GLY A 10 -5.09 -26.36 26.84
N ALA A 11 -6.32 -26.55 26.38
CA ALA A 11 -6.71 -26.12 25.03
C ALA A 11 -7.30 -24.70 24.94
N ALA A 12 -7.74 -24.08 26.04
CA ALA A 12 -8.48 -22.82 25.98
C ALA A 12 -7.59 -21.55 25.85
N ALA A 13 -6.30 -21.62 26.24
CA ALA A 13 -5.44 -20.43 26.27
C ALA A 13 -4.88 -20.02 24.90
N VAL A 14 -4.81 -20.95 23.93
CA VAL A 14 -4.17 -20.69 22.62
C VAL A 14 -5.09 -19.87 21.69
N ALA A 15 -6.42 -20.00 21.84
CA ALA A 15 -7.37 -19.32 20.95
C ALA A 15 -7.38 -17.79 21.12
N LEU A 16 -7.13 -17.28 22.33
CA LEU A 16 -7.19 -15.82 22.60
C LEU A 16 -5.98 -15.06 22.05
N ALA A 17 -4.79 -15.68 22.02
CA ALA A 17 -3.59 -15.03 21.47
C ALA A 17 -3.68 -14.79 19.95
N GLY A 18 -4.36 -15.68 19.21
CA GLY A 18 -4.54 -15.54 17.76
C GLY A 18 -5.45 -14.39 17.34
N VAL A 19 -6.40 -13.98 18.19
CA VAL A 19 -7.35 -12.89 17.90
C VAL A 19 -6.67 -11.52 17.99
N VAL A 20 -5.71 -11.34 18.91
CA VAL A 20 -5.08 -10.04 19.16
C VAL A 20 -4.23 -9.58 17.97
N PHE A 21 -3.52 -10.50 17.29
CA PHE A 21 -2.70 -10.18 16.12
C PHE A 21 -3.48 -9.72 14.88
N LEU A 22 -4.78 -10.04 14.79
CA LEU A 22 -5.64 -9.57 13.68
C LEU A 22 -6.12 -8.12 13.85
N THR A 23 -5.94 -7.53 15.04
CA THR A 23 -6.52 -6.22 15.39
C THR A 23 -5.48 -5.12 15.63
N GLN A 24 -4.19 -5.44 15.59
CA GLN A 24 -3.17 -4.41 15.72
C GLN A 24 -3.16 -3.58 14.42
N PRO A 25 -3.44 -2.26 14.48
CA PRO A 25 -3.18 -1.41 13.34
C PRO A 25 -1.69 -1.53 13.05
N ALA A 26 -1.35 -1.83 11.79
CA ALA A 26 0.02 -1.66 11.34
C ALA A 26 0.44 -0.26 11.81
N THR A 27 1.54 -0.18 12.58
CA THR A 27 2.26 1.08 12.78
C THR A 27 2.85 1.41 11.41
N GLY A 28 1.95 1.83 10.51
CA GLY A 28 2.14 1.90 9.09
C GLY A 28 2.90 3.15 8.71
N SER A 29 3.42 3.16 7.51
CA SER A 29 4.09 4.33 6.96
C SER A 29 3.24 5.57 7.12
N GLY A 30 3.88 6.74 7.23
CA GLY A 30 3.24 8.04 7.41
C GLY A 30 2.40 8.46 6.19
N HIS A 31 1.34 7.72 5.90
CA HIS A 31 0.47 7.88 4.75
C HIS A 31 -0.17 9.26 4.77
N PRO A 32 0.06 10.10 3.73
CA PRO A 32 -0.53 11.42 3.69
C PRO A 32 -2.04 11.33 3.52
N THR A 33 -2.77 12.34 3.98
CA THR A 33 -4.19 12.48 3.64
C THR A 33 -4.31 12.92 2.17
N PRO A 34 -5.18 12.29 1.35
CA PRO A 34 -5.44 12.75 -0.01
C PRO A 34 -5.82 14.22 -0.05
N ARG A 35 -5.24 14.98 -0.98
CA ARG A 35 -5.57 16.39 -1.19
C ARG A 35 -7.02 16.52 -1.69
N PRO A 36 -7.79 17.51 -1.21
CA PRO A 36 -9.09 17.83 -1.78
C PRO A 36 -8.96 18.17 -3.27
N GLY A 37 -9.82 17.59 -4.11
CA GLY A 37 -9.85 17.86 -5.55
C GLY A 37 -8.64 17.33 -6.33
N ILE A 38 -7.86 16.40 -5.78
CA ILE A 38 -6.73 15.82 -6.52
C ILE A 38 -7.20 15.01 -7.74
N THR A 39 -6.55 15.25 -8.88
CA THR A 39 -6.85 14.62 -10.17
C THR A 39 -5.58 13.99 -10.77
N ALA A 40 -5.72 13.36 -11.93
CA ALA A 40 -4.62 12.80 -12.70
C ALA A 40 -3.93 13.81 -13.63
N ASP A 41 -4.32 15.09 -13.64
CA ASP A 41 -3.93 16.07 -14.66
C ASP A 41 -2.41 16.36 -14.68
N LYS A 42 -1.73 16.10 -13.56
CA LYS A 42 -0.27 16.29 -13.42
C LYS A 42 0.53 15.02 -13.70
N ILE A 43 -0.12 13.86 -13.88
CA ILE A 43 0.58 12.63 -14.23
C ILE A 43 1.22 12.81 -15.59
N LEU A 44 2.47 12.36 -15.73
CA LEU A 44 3.24 12.49 -16.96
C LEU A 44 2.45 11.94 -18.16
N PRO A 45 2.37 12.65 -19.29
CA PRO A 45 1.66 12.17 -20.48
C PRO A 45 2.42 11.02 -21.14
N ASP A 46 1.71 10.14 -21.83
CA ASP A 46 2.27 8.88 -22.36
C ASP A 46 3.52 9.05 -23.23
N PHE A 47 3.60 10.12 -24.01
CA PHE A 47 4.76 10.40 -24.86
C PHE A 47 6.04 10.74 -24.08
N ALA A 48 5.91 11.17 -22.82
CA ALA A 48 7.01 11.58 -21.96
C ALA A 48 7.42 10.49 -20.96
N ILE A 49 6.68 9.38 -20.87
CA ILE A 49 7.01 8.25 -19.99
C ILE A 49 8.21 7.49 -20.57
N PRO A 50 9.31 7.32 -19.81
CA PRO A 50 10.40 6.41 -20.20
C PRO A 50 9.87 5.00 -20.47
N ARG A 51 10.29 4.38 -21.60
CA ARG A 51 9.82 3.06 -22.04
C ARG A 51 10.48 1.90 -21.31
N ASN A 52 10.58 1.99 -19.99
CA ASN A 52 11.00 0.87 -19.16
C ASN A 52 9.86 -0.16 -19.06
N PRO A 53 10.19 -1.46 -18.89
CA PRO A 53 9.17 -2.51 -18.78
C PRO A 53 8.13 -2.19 -17.68
N GLY A 54 6.85 -2.18 -18.06
CA GLY A 54 5.76 -1.95 -17.12
C GLY A 54 5.45 -0.48 -16.80
N ALA A 55 6.26 0.48 -17.26
CA ALA A 55 6.08 1.88 -16.92
C ALA A 55 4.71 2.40 -17.40
N LEU A 56 4.35 2.19 -18.66
CA LEU A 56 3.07 2.65 -19.21
C LEU A 56 1.86 2.09 -18.42
N GLU A 57 1.92 0.82 -18.04
CA GLU A 57 0.90 0.16 -17.24
C GLU A 57 0.78 0.75 -15.83
N ALA A 58 1.91 1.11 -15.22
CA ALA A 58 1.94 1.72 -13.90
C ALA A 58 1.38 3.15 -13.91
N TYR A 59 1.73 3.97 -14.92
CA TYR A 59 1.14 5.31 -15.06
C TYR A 59 -0.36 5.22 -15.37
N ALA A 60 -0.78 4.26 -16.18
CA ALA A 60 -2.21 4.00 -16.40
C ALA A 60 -2.92 3.60 -15.09
N ALA A 61 -2.28 2.80 -14.23
CA ALA A 61 -2.79 2.49 -12.89
C ALA A 61 -2.92 3.73 -12.01
N ALA A 62 -1.91 4.60 -12.01
CA ALA A 62 -1.94 5.86 -11.29
C ALA A 62 -3.09 6.77 -11.74
N ARG A 63 -3.34 6.87 -13.05
CA ARG A 63 -4.46 7.67 -13.61
C ARG A 63 -5.84 7.14 -13.22
N ARG A 64 -6.00 5.83 -12.99
CA ARG A 64 -7.29 5.25 -12.57
C ARG A 64 -7.65 5.57 -11.12
N ALA A 65 -6.66 5.82 -10.26
CA ALA A 65 -6.88 5.99 -8.83
C ALA A 65 -6.04 7.14 -8.21
N PRO A 66 -6.05 8.36 -8.79
CA PRO A 66 -5.16 9.44 -8.35
C PRO A 66 -5.41 9.84 -6.89
N GLY A 67 -6.68 9.89 -6.45
CA GLY A 67 -7.02 10.17 -5.06
C GLY A 67 -6.52 9.12 -4.07
N THR A 68 -6.57 7.84 -4.45
CA THR A 68 -6.01 6.75 -3.64
C THR A 68 -4.50 6.87 -3.54
N LEU A 69 -3.81 7.03 -4.68
CA LEU A 69 -2.35 7.15 -4.70
C LEU A 69 -1.85 8.41 -3.99
N ASP A 70 -2.61 9.52 -3.99
CA ASP A 70 -2.24 10.71 -3.21
C ASP A 70 -2.34 10.48 -1.70
N GLY A 71 -3.09 9.46 -1.28
CA GLY A 71 -3.20 9.00 0.10
C GLY A 71 -2.20 7.93 0.50
N VAL A 72 -1.33 7.49 -0.41
CA VAL A 72 -0.39 6.38 -0.19
C VAL A 72 1.04 6.93 -0.06
N TYR A 73 1.77 6.48 0.95
CA TYR A 73 3.20 6.70 1.12
C TYR A 73 3.90 5.69 0.22
N CYS A 74 4.96 6.11 -0.46
CA CYS A 74 5.73 5.22 -1.31
C CYS A 74 6.93 4.65 -0.55
N HIS A 75 7.00 3.33 -0.41
CA HIS A 75 8.06 2.64 0.33
C HIS A 75 9.40 2.59 -0.39
N CYS A 76 9.51 3.18 -1.58
CA CYS A 76 10.82 3.47 -2.15
C CYS A 76 11.54 4.64 -1.42
N ASP A 77 10.90 5.24 -0.42
CA ASP A 77 11.46 6.27 0.45
C ASP A 77 11.91 7.55 -0.28
N CYS A 78 11.44 7.75 -1.52
CA CYS A 78 11.74 8.92 -2.34
C CYS A 78 11.31 10.25 -1.70
N SER A 79 10.36 10.22 -0.77
CA SER A 79 9.99 11.39 0.04
C SER A 79 11.16 11.96 0.86
N LYS A 80 12.13 11.11 1.24
CA LYS A 80 13.28 11.51 2.07
C LYS A 80 14.37 12.24 1.28
N HIS A 81 14.36 12.17 -0.06
CA HIS A 81 15.51 12.61 -0.87
C HIS A 81 15.18 13.15 -2.28
N ALA A 82 13.99 12.85 -2.83
CA ALA A 82 13.52 13.31 -4.14
C ALA A 82 12.32 14.29 -4.06
N GLY A 83 11.81 14.59 -2.85
CA GLY A 83 10.75 15.57 -2.64
C GLY A 83 9.33 15.09 -3.00
N HIS A 84 9.14 13.80 -3.28
CA HIS A 84 7.82 13.22 -3.52
C HIS A 84 7.01 13.12 -2.22
N ARG A 85 5.77 13.63 -2.22
CA ARG A 85 4.89 13.63 -1.05
C ARG A 85 4.15 12.32 -0.85
N SER A 86 3.69 11.75 -1.96
CA SER A 86 2.81 10.58 -2.04
C SER A 86 3.20 9.73 -3.23
N LEU A 87 2.68 8.50 -3.28
CA LEU A 87 2.86 7.62 -4.43
C LEU A 87 2.40 8.29 -5.74
N LEU A 88 1.34 9.10 -5.71
CA LEU A 88 0.90 9.87 -6.89
C LEU A 88 2.02 10.76 -7.43
N THR A 89 2.73 11.48 -6.57
CA THR A 89 3.76 12.44 -7.01
C THR A 89 4.96 11.77 -7.68
N CYS A 90 5.17 10.47 -7.47
CA CYS A 90 6.17 9.69 -8.24
C CYS A 90 5.81 9.58 -9.73
N PHE A 91 4.52 9.64 -10.06
CA PHE A 91 3.99 9.58 -11.43
C PHE A 91 3.71 10.96 -12.05
N GLU A 92 3.86 12.03 -11.26
CA GLU A 92 3.91 13.41 -11.77
C GLU A 92 5.32 13.76 -12.32
N SER A 93 6.31 12.89 -12.12
CA SER A 93 7.65 12.94 -12.71
C SER A 93 7.95 11.65 -13.47
N ASP A 94 9.15 11.50 -14.04
CA ASP A 94 9.62 10.27 -14.68
C ASP A 94 10.11 9.19 -13.67
N HIS A 95 10.22 9.54 -12.38
CA HIS A 95 10.73 8.65 -11.33
C HIS A 95 9.95 7.33 -11.30
N GLY A 96 8.62 7.40 -11.35
CA GLY A 96 7.75 6.22 -11.33
C GLY A 96 8.00 5.25 -12.48
N ALA A 97 8.66 5.66 -13.56
CA ALA A 97 9.00 4.78 -14.68
C ALA A 97 10.26 3.95 -14.43
N SER A 98 11.09 4.33 -13.46
CA SER A 98 12.39 3.69 -13.18
C SER A 98 12.44 3.02 -11.81
N CYS A 99 11.31 2.90 -11.12
CA CYS A 99 11.24 2.32 -9.78
C CYS A 99 10.20 1.21 -9.70
N ASP A 100 10.66 -0.03 -9.52
CA ASP A 100 9.80 -1.21 -9.44
C ASP A 100 8.84 -1.16 -8.24
N ILE A 101 9.26 -0.54 -7.13
CA ILE A 101 8.41 -0.34 -5.95
C ILE A 101 7.26 0.61 -6.30
N CYS A 102 7.55 1.81 -6.86
CA CYS A 102 6.51 2.75 -7.30
C CYS A 102 5.51 2.07 -8.25
N MET A 103 6.02 1.34 -9.24
CA MET A 103 5.19 0.64 -10.22
C MET A 103 4.34 -0.46 -9.59
N GLY A 104 4.90 -1.26 -8.68
CA GLY A 104 4.20 -2.32 -7.96
C GLY A 104 3.09 -1.77 -7.07
N GLU A 105 3.40 -0.76 -6.26
CA GLU A 105 2.45 -0.11 -5.37
C GLU A 105 1.30 0.53 -6.13
N ALA A 106 1.57 1.22 -7.25
CA ALA A 106 0.53 1.86 -8.05
C ALA A 106 -0.43 0.85 -8.65
N ARG A 107 0.08 -0.29 -9.14
CA ARG A 107 -0.75 -1.37 -9.67
C ARG A 107 -1.63 -1.98 -8.57
N LEU A 108 -1.05 -2.32 -7.42
CA LEU A 108 -1.80 -2.88 -6.28
C LEU A 108 -2.87 -1.91 -5.78
N ALA A 109 -2.49 -0.66 -5.49
CA ALA A 109 -3.41 0.34 -4.96
C ALA A 109 -4.55 0.65 -5.94
N SER A 110 -4.24 0.77 -7.23
CA SER A 110 -5.24 0.97 -8.28
C SER A 110 -6.19 -0.21 -8.42
N GLU A 111 -5.68 -1.44 -8.37
CA GLU A 111 -6.48 -2.66 -8.45
C GLU A 111 -7.44 -2.79 -7.26
N MET A 112 -6.93 -2.60 -6.04
CA MET A 112 -7.74 -2.65 -4.82
C MET A 112 -8.80 -1.53 -4.79
N ALA A 113 -8.44 -0.33 -5.25
CA ALA A 113 -9.39 0.77 -5.39
C ALA A 113 -10.49 0.43 -6.43
N GLY A 114 -10.12 -0.18 -7.55
CA GLY A 114 -11.08 -0.66 -8.56
C GLY A 114 -12.03 -1.74 -8.04
N ARG A 115 -11.62 -2.49 -7.02
CA ARG A 115 -12.47 -3.45 -6.28
C ARG A 115 -13.32 -2.81 -5.18
N GLY A 116 -13.21 -1.49 -4.98
CA GLY A 116 -13.97 -0.75 -3.97
C GLY A 116 -13.44 -0.89 -2.53
N GLN A 117 -12.20 -1.35 -2.36
CA GLN A 117 -11.60 -1.46 -1.02
C GLN A 117 -11.33 -0.09 -0.40
N SER A 118 -11.37 -0.01 0.92
CA SER A 118 -11.18 1.26 1.62
C SER A 118 -9.73 1.74 1.52
N LEU A 119 -9.51 3.05 1.61
CA LEU A 119 -8.15 3.62 1.65
C LEU A 119 -7.34 3.05 2.83
N LEU A 120 -7.99 2.74 3.96
CA LEU A 120 -7.34 2.10 5.10
C LEU A 120 -6.81 0.71 4.75
N ASP A 121 -7.63 -0.13 4.10
CA ASP A 121 -7.23 -1.49 3.70
C ASP A 121 -6.12 -1.46 2.64
N ILE A 122 -6.19 -0.49 1.72
CA ILE A 122 -5.18 -0.30 0.68
C ILE A 122 -3.84 0.08 1.30
N ARG A 123 -3.83 1.04 2.24
CA ARG A 123 -2.62 1.43 2.96
C ARG A 123 -2.02 0.25 3.72
N ALA A 124 -2.84 -0.48 4.46
CA ALA A 124 -2.39 -1.67 5.19
C ALA A 124 -1.82 -2.76 4.26
N ALA A 125 -2.38 -2.94 3.07
CA ALA A 125 -1.85 -3.87 2.08
C ALA A 125 -0.51 -3.42 1.49
N ILE A 126 -0.39 -2.11 1.20
CA ILE A 126 0.87 -1.51 0.73
C ILE A 126 1.96 -1.67 1.80
N ASP A 127 1.68 -1.29 3.04
CA ASP A 127 2.61 -1.44 4.17
C ASP A 127 3.04 -2.89 4.37
N ARG A 128 2.10 -3.84 4.30
CA ARG A 128 2.43 -5.26 4.45
C ARG A 128 3.29 -5.80 3.31
N GLN A 129 3.11 -5.31 2.09
CA GLN A 129 3.77 -5.87 0.90
C GLN A 129 5.11 -5.18 0.58
N PHE A 130 5.21 -3.88 0.84
CA PHE A 130 6.34 -3.05 0.45
C PHE A 130 7.07 -2.41 1.63
N GLY A 131 6.46 -2.40 2.82
CA GLY A 131 7.09 -1.91 4.03
C GLY A 131 8.25 -2.79 4.48
N THR A 132 9.32 -2.13 4.92
CA THR A 132 10.54 -2.73 5.48
C THR A 132 10.56 -2.64 6.99
#